data_AF-A0A962YDC1-F1
#
_entry.id   AF-A0A962YDC1-F1
#
_cell.length_a   1.000
_cell.length_b   1.000
_cell.length_c   1.000
_cell.angle_alpha   90.00
_cell.angle_beta   90.00
_cell.angle_gamma   90.00
#
_symmetry.space_group_name_H-M   'P 1'
#
loop_
_entity.id
_entity.type
_entity.pdbx_description
1 polymer ?
#
loop_
_entity_poly.entity_id
_entity_poly.type
_entity_poly.pdbx_seq_one_letter_code
_entity_poly.pdbx_strand_id
1 'polypeptide(L)'
;MSEHLLQLYRQRTEQALRARLPDSETMPQRLHAAMRYSVLNGGKRLRSILVYASGATLGVPLARLDAVAAAVEMIHAYSLIHDDL
;
A
#
# COMPACT_ATOMS: atom_id res chain seq x y z
N MET A 1 16.79 7.95 8.54
CA MET A 1 15.86 8.23 7.43
C MET A 1 15.08 9.48 7.80
N SER A 2 15.07 10.53 6.97
CA SER A 2 14.41 11.79 7.31
C SER A 2 12.88 11.65 7.27
N GLU A 3 12.16 12.48 8.04
CA GLU A 3 10.68 12.48 8.08
C GLU A 3 10.08 12.73 6.68
N HIS A 4 10.69 13.63 5.91
CA HIS A 4 10.29 13.88 4.52
C HIS A 4 10.37 12.64 3.63
N LEU A 5 11.38 11.79 3.81
CA LEU A 5 11.54 10.57 3.01
C LEU A 5 10.49 9.52 3.39
N LEU A 6 10.17 9.39 4.68
CA LEU A 6 9.08 8.52 5.13
C LEU A 6 7.74 8.98 4.55
N GLN A 7 7.49 10.28 4.55
CA GLN A 7 6.27 10.85 4.00
C GLN A 7 6.17 10.60 2.48
N LEU A 8 7.27 10.74 1.75
CA LEU A 8 7.33 10.41 0.32
C LEU A 8 6.93 8.95 0.07
N TYR A 9 7.51 8.01 0.81
CA TYR A 9 7.21 6.59 0.64
C TYR A 9 5.75 6.26 0.96
N ARG A 10 5.19 6.85 2.03
CA ARG A 10 3.77 6.70 2.35
C ARG A 10 2.87 7.22 1.22
N GLN A 11 3.14 8.42 0.71
CA GLN A 11 2.36 9.00 -0.39
C GLN A 11 2.41 8.14 -1.66
N ARG A 12 3.59 7.63 -2.01
CA ARG A 12 3.73 6.70 -3.15
C ARG A 12 2.95 5.41 -2.93
N THR A 13 3.00 4.83 -1.73
CA THR A 13 2.20 3.65 -1.39
C THR A 13 0.70 3.92 -1.53
N GLU A 14 0.19 5.02 -0.99
CA GLU A 14 -1.23 5.38 -1.12
C GLU A 14 -1.65 5.50 -2.58
N GLN A 15 -0.83 6.15 -3.41
CA GLN A 15 -1.11 6.28 -4.84
C GLN A 15 -1.06 4.92 -5.54
N ALA A 16 -0.07 4.09 -5.23
CA ALA A 16 0.11 2.76 -5.81
C ALA A 16 -1.03 1.80 -5.45
N LEU A 17 -1.54 1.87 -4.21
CA LEU A 17 -2.70 1.11 -3.75
C LEU A 17 -3.98 1.59 -4.44
N ARG A 18 -4.25 2.90 -4.46
CA ARG A 18 -5.43 3.48 -5.12
C ARG A 18 -5.52 3.11 -6.60
N ALA A 19 -4.39 3.11 -7.30
CA ALA A 19 -4.33 2.77 -8.72
C ALA A 19 -4.57 1.27 -9.01
N ARG A 20 -4.52 0.40 -7.99
CA ARG A 20 -4.61 -1.07 -8.14
C ARG A 20 -5.85 -1.67 -7.48
N LEU A 21 -6.56 -0.90 -6.66
CA LEU A 21 -7.85 -1.32 -6.12
C LEU A 21 -8.97 -0.95 -7.09
N PRO A 22 -9.97 -1.82 -7.26
CA PRO A 22 -11.16 -1.48 -8.03
C PRO A 22 -11.85 -0.24 -7.46
N ASP A 23 -12.61 0.44 -8.30
CA ASP A 23 -13.43 1.56 -7.87
C ASP A 23 -14.59 1.05 -6.98
N SER A 24 -14.92 1.79 -5.93
CA SER A 24 -16.03 1.47 -5.03
C SER A 24 -17.39 1.43 -5.73
N GLU A 25 -17.54 2.14 -6.85
CA GLU A 25 -18.78 2.19 -7.63
C GLU A 25 -18.90 1.03 -8.64
N THR A 26 -17.79 0.31 -8.89
CA THR A 26 -17.79 -0.85 -9.78
C THR A 26 -18.42 -2.06 -9.08
N MET A 27 -19.29 -2.78 -9.78
CA MET A 27 -19.87 -4.04 -9.28
C MET A 27 -18.78 -5.10 -9.02
N PRO A 28 -18.80 -5.83 -7.89
CA PRO A 28 -19.71 -5.70 -6.75
C PRO A 28 -19.29 -4.58 -5.76
N GLN A 29 -20.12 -3.54 -5.60
CA GLN A 29 -19.73 -2.32 -4.86
C GLN A 29 -19.39 -2.59 -3.40
N ARG A 30 -20.19 -3.41 -2.70
CA ARG A 30 -19.99 -3.68 -1.27
C ARG A 30 -18.61 -4.30 -1.02
N LEU A 31 -18.17 -5.21 -1.89
CA LEU A 31 -16.85 -5.84 -1.77
C LEU A 31 -15.75 -4.81 -2.03
N HIS A 32 -15.85 -4.04 -3.12
CA HIS A 32 -14.82 -3.05 -3.46
C HIS A 32 -14.73 -1.93 -2.44
N ALA A 33 -15.86 -1.46 -1.90
CA ALA A 33 -15.89 -0.50 -0.80
C ALA A 33 -15.19 -1.06 0.45
N ALA A 34 -15.45 -2.32 0.81
CA ALA A 34 -14.78 -2.97 1.93
C ALA A 34 -13.27 -3.11 1.69
N MET A 35 -12.85 -3.54 0.50
CA MET A 35 -11.42 -3.62 0.14
C MET A 35 -10.72 -2.27 0.26
N ARG A 36 -11.33 -1.20 -0.30
CA ARG A 36 -10.78 0.16 -0.23
C ARG A 36 -10.75 0.67 1.20
N TYR A 37 -11.79 0.43 1.98
CA TYR A 37 -11.83 0.79 3.39
C TYR A 37 -10.65 0.13 4.14
N SER A 38 -10.51 -1.19 4.09
CA SER A 38 -9.48 -1.88 4.88
C SER A 38 -8.06 -1.55 4.45
N VAL A 39 -7.83 -1.31 3.15
CA VAL A 39 -6.49 -1.06 2.61
C VAL A 39 -6.09 0.42 2.68
N LEU A 40 -7.02 1.36 2.47
CA LEU A 40 -6.73 2.80 2.33
C LEU A 40 -6.98 3.63 3.61
N ASN A 41 -7.37 3.03 4.74
CA ASN A 41 -7.61 3.74 6.00
C ASN A 41 -6.33 4.26 6.70
N GLY A 42 -5.27 4.52 5.93
CA GLY A 42 -3.97 4.95 6.43
C GLY A 42 -3.17 3.83 7.10
N GLY A 43 -2.37 4.21 8.10
CA GLY A 43 -1.44 3.32 8.81
C GLY A 43 0.02 3.74 8.64
N LYS A 44 0.91 3.07 9.38
CA LYS A 44 2.36 3.40 9.35
C LYS A 44 3.03 3.06 8.03
N ARG A 45 2.42 2.14 7.25
CA ARG A 45 2.91 1.62 5.97
C ARG A 45 4.34 1.05 6.06
N LEU A 46 4.65 0.43 7.20
CA LEU A 46 6.01 0.00 7.54
C LEU A 46 6.57 -0.98 6.49
N ARG A 47 5.76 -1.89 5.96
CA ARG A 47 6.21 -2.91 5.00
C ARG A 47 6.57 -2.27 3.67
N SER A 48 5.75 -1.35 3.16
CA SER A 48 6.10 -0.60 1.95
C SER A 48 7.31 0.33 2.13
N ILE A 49 7.48 0.94 3.31
CA ILE A 49 8.67 1.74 3.63
C ILE A 49 9.92 0.87 3.55
N LEU A 50 9.87 -0.36 4.07
CA LEU A 50 10.99 -1.31 3.95
C LEU A 50 11.28 -1.66 2.49
N VAL A 51 10.25 -1.90 1.66
CA VAL A 51 10.43 -2.15 0.22
C VAL A 51 11.16 -0.99 -0.46
N TYR A 52 10.71 0.25 -0.25
CA TYR A 52 11.36 1.41 -0.87
C TYR A 52 12.77 1.65 -0.33
N ALA A 53 12.99 1.51 0.98
CA ALA A 53 14.30 1.69 1.59
C ALA A 53 15.31 0.64 1.07
N SER A 54 14.91 -0.63 0.98
CA SER A 54 15.74 -1.70 0.43
C SER A 54 16.06 -1.45 -1.05
N GLY A 55 15.06 -1.12 -1.86
CA GLY A 55 15.29 -0.83 -3.28
C GLY A 55 16.15 0.42 -3.50
N ALA A 56 15.96 1.48 -2.72
CA ALA A 56 16.80 2.68 -2.77
C ALA A 56 18.27 2.37 -2.42
N THR A 57 18.50 1.51 -1.43
CA THR A 57 19.85 1.06 -1.04
C THR A 57 20.54 0.29 -2.18
N LEU A 58 19.76 -0.40 -3.00
CA LEU A 58 20.21 -1.16 -4.17
C LEU A 58 20.22 -0.33 -5.47
N GLY A 59 19.93 0.97 -5.41
CA GLY A 59 19.87 1.84 -6.59
C GLY A 59 18.69 1.56 -7.53
N VAL A 60 17.64 0.87 -7.07
CA VAL A 60 16.44 0.58 -7.86
C VAL A 60 15.55 1.82 -7.94
N PRO A 61 15.10 2.24 -9.14
CA PRO A 61 14.17 3.36 -9.28
C PRO A 61 12.86 3.10 -8.52
N LEU A 62 12.39 4.09 -7.74
CA LEU A 62 11.19 3.95 -6.91
C LEU A 62 9.95 3.50 -7.69
N ALA A 63 9.79 3.94 -8.94
CA ALA A 63 8.69 3.54 -9.81
C ALA A 63 8.61 2.01 -10.03
N ARG A 64 9.75 1.31 -10.02
CA ARG A 64 9.78 -0.16 -10.13
C ARG A 64 9.36 -0.86 -8.84
N LEU A 65 9.32 -0.14 -7.72
CA LEU A 65 9.00 -0.66 -6.39
C LEU A 65 7.52 -0.46 -6.04
N ASP A 66 6.80 0.44 -6.72
CA ASP A 66 5.39 0.77 -6.41
C ASP A 66 4.48 -0.46 -6.41
N ALA A 67 4.66 -1.37 -7.37
CA ALA A 67 3.87 -2.60 -7.44
C ALA A 67 4.15 -3.55 -6.27
N VAL A 68 5.42 -3.68 -5.89
CA VAL A 68 5.86 -4.54 -4.78
C VAL A 68 5.39 -3.95 -3.44
N ALA A 69 5.54 -2.64 -3.27
CA ALA A 69 5.09 -1.89 -2.10
C ALA A 69 3.57 -2.01 -1.89
N ALA A 70 2.79 -1.90 -2.97
CA ALA A 70 1.34 -2.12 -2.91
C ALA A 70 1.00 -3.57 -2.56
N ALA A 71 1.65 -4.55 -3.21
CA ALA A 71 1.37 -5.97 -2.98
C ALA A 71 1.59 -6.38 -1.51
N VAL A 72 2.72 -5.99 -0.90
CA VAL A 72 3.00 -6.37 0.50
C VAL A 72 2.03 -5.75 1.50
N GLU A 73 1.54 -4.53 1.24
CA GLU A 73 0.54 -3.88 2.09
C GLU A 73 -0.87 -4.47 1.87
N MET A 74 -1.20 -4.90 0.65
CA MET A 74 -2.46 -5.63 0.38
C MET A 74 -2.51 -6.97 1.11
N ILE A 75 -1.42 -7.74 1.09
CA ILE A 75 -1.33 -9.00 1.85
C ILE A 75 -1.42 -8.74 3.35
N HIS A 76 -0.78 -7.67 3.83
CA HIS A 76 -0.88 -7.28 5.23
C HIS A 76 -2.31 -6.91 5.65
N ALA A 77 -3.01 -6.10 4.83
CA ALA A 77 -4.40 -5.73 5.12
C ALA A 77 -5.30 -6.97 5.12
N TYR A 78 -5.13 -7.88 4.15
CA TYR A 78 -5.83 -9.16 4.12
C TYR A 78 -5.63 -9.97 5.41
N SER A 79 -4.39 -10.09 5.91
CA SER A 79 -4.13 -10.86 7.13
C SER A 79 -4.84 -10.26 8.33
N LEU A 80 -4.76 -8.93 8.52
CA LEU A 80 -5.43 -8.25 9.64
C LEU A 80 -6.95 -8.45 9.63
N ILE A 81 -7.58 -8.36 8.45
CA ILE A 81 -9.03 -8.58 8.33
C ILE A 81 -9.41 -9.99 8.79
N HIS A 82 -8.56 -10.99 8.53
CA HIS A 82 -8.83 -12.38 8.91
C HIS A 82 -8.43 -12.69 10.36
N ASP A 83 -7.43 -11.98 10.90
CA ASP A 83 -7.01 -12.10 12.30
C ASP A 83 -8.07 -11.52 13.27
N ASP A 84 -8.87 -10.55 12.83
CA ASP A 84 -9.94 -9.90 13.61
C ASP A 84 -11.27 -10.69 13.63
N LEU A 85 -11.37 -11.80 12.89
CA LEU A 85 -12.56 -12.69 12.86
C LEU A 85 -12.53 -13.72 13.99
#